data_AF-A0A9P0LDP7-F1
#
_entry.id   AF-A0A9P0LDP7-F1
#
_cell.length_a   1.000
_cell.length_b   1.000
_cell.length_c   1.000
_cell.angle_alpha   90.00
_cell.angle_beta   90.00
_cell.angle_gamma   90.00
#
_symmetry.space_group_name_H-M   'P 1'
#
loop_
_entity.id
_entity.type
_entity.pdbx_description
1 polymer ?
#
loop_
_entity_poly.entity_id
_entity_poly.type
_entity_poly.pdbx_seq_one_letter_code
_entity_poly.pdbx_strand_id
1 'polypeptide(L)'
;MKMVRKKNVSPKKRATIDRQQQQQQQRSQHQKKKKKTKRKTKSISSSKIKRRKVSFSSAIKQIGKRVVDQKPTTFGEAILVALREAQNLKKGVKKPPNRIVKIPKKGGILPLIPIFAGLSALGALSGGAAGIAKAVNDAKSAKQQLQESQRHNKMMEAVALGKGMFLKPYKTGMGLFLKPYIN
;
A
#
# COMPACT_ATOMS: atom_id res chain seq x y z
N MET A 1 53.42 -34.15 66.57
CA MET A 1 52.74 -32.83 66.46
C MET A 1 53.70 -31.81 65.84
N LYS A 2 53.40 -31.30 64.63
CA LYS A 2 54.11 -30.14 64.05
C LYS A 2 53.07 -29.08 63.70
N MET A 3 52.99 -28.05 64.55
CA MET A 3 52.15 -26.88 64.33
C MET A 3 52.57 -26.20 63.03
N VAL A 4 51.65 -26.14 62.07
CA VAL A 4 51.81 -25.33 60.86
C VAL A 4 51.76 -23.87 61.29
N ARG A 5 52.94 -23.24 61.38
CA ARG A 5 53.09 -21.78 61.54
C ARG A 5 52.31 -21.10 60.42
N LYS A 6 51.19 -20.45 60.77
CA LYS A 6 50.51 -19.51 59.87
C LYS A 6 51.52 -18.41 59.53
N LYS A 7 52.12 -18.48 58.34
CA LYS A 7 53.04 -17.46 57.83
C LYS A 7 52.32 -16.11 57.92
N ASN A 8 52.89 -15.18 58.69
CA ASN A 8 52.37 -13.85 58.87
C ASN A 8 52.67 -13.04 57.60
N VAL A 9 51.85 -13.26 56.57
CA VAL A 9 51.95 -12.56 55.29
C VAL A 9 51.56 -11.10 55.53
N SER A 10 52.45 -10.16 55.17
CA SER A 10 52.23 -8.72 55.36
C SER A 10 50.91 -8.28 54.71
N PRO A 11 50.18 -7.31 55.31
CA PRO A 11 48.84 -6.93 54.86
C PRO A 11 48.80 -6.50 53.39
N LYS A 12 49.87 -5.90 52.89
CA LYS A 12 50.03 -5.56 51.45
C LYS A 12 50.00 -6.79 50.54
N LYS A 13 50.63 -7.90 50.94
CA LYS A 13 50.66 -9.14 50.15
C LYS A 13 49.32 -9.90 50.19
N ARG A 14 48.59 -9.85 51.32
CA ARG A 14 47.22 -10.41 51.42
C ARG A 14 46.24 -9.66 50.52
N ALA A 15 46.27 -8.32 50.55
CA ALA A 15 45.42 -7.49 49.69
C ALA A 15 45.60 -7.77 48.19
N THR A 16 46.84 -7.97 47.73
CA THR A 16 47.10 -8.34 46.33
C THR A 16 46.56 -9.73 45.96
N ILE A 17 46.66 -10.70 46.86
CA ILE A 17 46.15 -12.06 46.63
C ILE A 17 44.61 -12.03 46.56
N ASP A 18 43.96 -11.30 47.45
CA ASP A 18 42.50 -11.17 47.46
C ASP A 18 41.99 -10.45 46.20
N ARG A 19 42.69 -9.40 45.75
CA ARG A 19 42.36 -8.68 44.51
C ARG A 19 42.51 -9.55 43.26
N GLN A 20 43.53 -10.39 43.22
CA GLN A 20 43.73 -11.37 42.14
C GLN A 20 42.66 -12.46 42.15
N GLN A 21 42.30 -12.98 43.32
CA GLN A 21 41.23 -13.96 43.45
C GLN A 21 39.88 -13.37 43.03
N GLN A 22 39.57 -12.13 43.43
CA GLN A 22 38.36 -11.43 42.99
C GLN A 22 38.34 -11.20 41.48
N GLN A 23 39.46 -10.81 40.86
CA GLN A 23 39.55 -10.68 39.39
C GLN A 23 39.36 -12.01 38.66
N GLN A 24 39.91 -13.12 39.19
CA GLN A 24 39.72 -14.44 38.61
C GLN A 24 38.26 -14.91 38.74
N GLN A 25 37.62 -14.67 39.89
CA GLN A 25 36.21 -14.97 40.10
C GLN A 25 35.32 -14.14 39.15
N GLN A 26 35.58 -12.84 38.98
CA GLN A 26 34.87 -11.99 38.03
C GLN A 26 35.06 -12.45 36.58
N ARG A 27 36.28 -12.81 36.17
CA ARG A 27 36.56 -13.39 34.84
C ARG A 27 35.80 -14.70 34.61
N SER A 28 35.73 -15.58 35.61
CA SER A 28 35.01 -16.85 35.51
C SER A 28 33.49 -16.67 35.36
N GLN A 29 32.90 -15.70 36.07
CA GLN A 29 31.48 -15.32 35.97
C GLN A 29 31.16 -14.75 34.58
N HIS A 30 32.04 -13.88 34.06
CA HIS A 30 31.88 -13.28 32.74
C HIS A 30 31.98 -14.33 31.60
N GLN A 31 32.89 -15.31 31.74
CA GLN A 31 32.98 -16.43 30.79
C GLN A 31 31.77 -17.37 30.86
N LYS A 32 31.23 -17.65 32.05
CA LYS A 32 30.00 -18.45 32.22
C LYS A 32 28.77 -17.75 31.62
N LYS A 33 28.64 -16.43 31.76
CA LYS A 33 27.60 -15.63 31.07
C LYS A 33 27.73 -15.74 29.55
N LYS A 34 28.92 -15.52 28.98
CA LYS A 34 29.15 -15.66 27.53
C LYS A 34 28.82 -17.06 26.99
N LYS A 35 29.10 -18.14 27.73
CA LYS A 35 28.73 -19.51 27.33
C LYS A 35 27.22 -19.76 27.41
N LYS A 36 26.49 -19.15 28.35
CA LYS A 36 25.02 -19.23 28.41
C LYS A 36 24.34 -18.45 27.28
N THR A 37 24.85 -17.28 26.90
CA THR A 37 24.30 -16.51 25.75
C THR A 37 24.55 -17.21 24.42
N LYS A 38 25.66 -17.96 24.27
CA LYS A 38 25.98 -18.71 23.05
C LYS A 38 25.16 -19.99 22.84
N ARG A 39 24.38 -20.45 23.82
CA ARG A 39 23.57 -21.69 23.72
C ARG A 39 22.10 -21.46 23.35
N LYS A 40 21.69 -20.24 22.99
CA LYS A 40 20.31 -19.90 22.61
C LYS A 40 20.15 -19.35 21.18
N THR A 41 21.01 -19.77 20.26
CA THR A 41 20.66 -19.80 18.84
C THR A 41 20.85 -21.22 18.37
N LYS A 42 19.82 -22.06 18.57
CA LYS A 42 19.67 -23.27 17.75
C LYS A 42 19.74 -22.77 16.31
N SER A 43 20.83 -23.07 15.64
CA SER A 43 20.93 -22.94 14.19
C SER A 43 19.82 -23.81 13.62
N ILE A 44 18.73 -23.15 13.23
CA ILE A 44 17.80 -23.75 12.29
C ILE A 44 18.65 -23.97 11.05
N SER A 45 19.12 -25.21 10.89
CA SER A 45 19.67 -25.73 9.67
C SER A 45 18.79 -25.21 8.55
N SER A 46 19.30 -24.26 7.77
CA SER A 46 18.66 -23.80 6.56
C SER A 46 18.80 -24.93 5.57
N SER A 47 17.95 -25.94 5.72
CA SER A 47 17.63 -26.84 4.63
C SER A 47 17.39 -25.92 3.44
N LYS A 48 18.24 -26.03 2.42
CA LYS A 48 18.13 -25.28 1.18
C LYS A 48 16.86 -25.78 0.50
N ILE A 49 15.70 -25.39 1.01
CA ILE A 49 14.42 -25.52 0.36
C ILE A 49 14.59 -24.64 -0.87
N LYS A 50 14.88 -25.26 -2.02
CA LYS A 50 14.80 -24.60 -3.32
C LYS A 50 13.42 -23.99 -3.38
N ARG A 51 13.32 -22.67 -3.16
CA ARG A 51 12.05 -21.93 -3.22
C ARG A 51 11.47 -22.19 -4.60
N ARG A 52 10.41 -23.00 -4.68
CA ARG A 52 9.71 -23.28 -5.94
C ARG A 52 9.25 -21.95 -6.49
N LYS A 53 9.61 -21.64 -7.74
CA LYS A 53 9.18 -20.40 -8.39
C LYS A 53 7.65 -20.32 -8.37
N VAL A 54 7.10 -19.20 -7.88
CA VAL A 54 5.66 -18.97 -7.78
C VAL A 54 5.07 -18.72 -9.18
N SER A 55 3.83 -19.13 -9.40
CA SER A 55 3.12 -18.78 -10.63
C SER A 55 2.76 -17.30 -10.62
N PHE A 56 2.56 -16.73 -11.81
CA PHE A 56 2.15 -15.33 -11.96
C PHE A 56 0.85 -15.03 -11.19
N SER A 57 -0.17 -15.89 -11.34
CA SER A 57 -1.45 -15.78 -10.60
C SER A 57 -1.26 -15.74 -9.08
N SER A 58 -0.40 -16.60 -8.52
CA SER A 58 -0.10 -16.60 -7.09
C SER A 58 0.63 -15.32 -6.65
N ALA A 59 1.52 -14.78 -7.48
CA ALA A 59 2.18 -13.51 -7.21
C ALA A 59 1.19 -12.33 -7.20
N ILE A 60 0.25 -12.28 -8.16
CA ILE A 60 -0.80 -11.25 -8.19
C ILE A 60 -1.68 -11.33 -6.94
N LYS A 61 -2.06 -12.54 -6.50
CA LYS A 61 -2.82 -12.72 -5.25
C LYS A 61 -2.05 -12.23 -4.02
N GLN A 62 -0.74 -12.44 -3.98
CA GLN A 62 0.10 -11.94 -2.88
C GLN A 62 0.20 -10.41 -2.88
N ILE A 63 0.40 -9.81 -4.05
CA ILE A 63 0.44 -8.35 -4.19
C ILE A 63 -0.90 -7.73 -3.78
N GLY A 64 -2.02 -8.32 -4.23
CA GLY A 64 -3.36 -7.86 -3.84
C GLY A 64 -3.59 -7.90 -2.33
N LYS A 65 -3.18 -8.98 -1.65
CA LYS A 65 -3.24 -9.05 -0.18
C LYS A 65 -2.44 -7.92 0.47
N ARG A 66 -1.24 -7.63 -0.04
CA ARG A 66 -0.40 -6.54 0.49
C ARG A 66 -0.98 -5.16 0.29
N VAL A 67 -1.64 -4.91 -0.84
CA VAL A 67 -2.34 -3.64 -1.08
C VAL A 67 -3.52 -3.49 -0.13
N VAL A 68 -4.27 -4.57 0.13
CA VAL A 68 -5.37 -4.58 1.10
C VAL A 68 -4.86 -4.37 2.54
N ASP A 69 -3.75 -5.01 2.92
CA ASP A 69 -3.13 -4.85 4.24
C ASP A 69 -2.69 -3.40 4.51
N GLN A 70 -2.14 -2.73 3.49
CA GLN A 70 -1.57 -1.37 3.62
C GLN A 70 -2.62 -0.24 3.53
N LYS A 71 -3.86 -0.54 3.07
CA LYS A 71 -4.98 0.41 2.94
C LYS A 71 -4.56 1.80 2.39
N PRO A 72 -3.98 1.87 1.18
CA PRO A 72 -3.56 3.14 0.58
C PRO A 72 -4.77 4.08 0.41
N THR A 73 -4.58 5.36 0.74
CA THR A 73 -5.64 6.36 0.71
C THR A 73 -5.89 6.88 -0.71
N THR A 74 -4.82 6.94 -1.50
CA THR A 74 -4.85 7.43 -2.88
C THR A 74 -4.47 6.32 -3.85
N PHE A 75 -5.05 6.35 -5.05
CA PHE A 75 -4.76 5.38 -6.11
C PHE A 75 -3.25 5.31 -6.46
N GLY A 76 -2.55 6.44 -6.44
CA GLY A 76 -1.10 6.49 -6.67
C GLY A 76 -0.29 5.73 -5.62
N GLU A 77 -0.67 5.79 -4.34
CA GLU A 77 -0.03 5.03 -3.27
C GLU A 77 -0.25 3.53 -3.45
N ALA A 78 -1.46 3.13 -3.87
CA ALA A 78 -1.77 1.73 -4.16
C ALA A 78 -0.89 1.17 -5.29
N ILE A 79 -0.64 1.97 -6.34
CA ILE A 79 0.28 1.60 -7.42
C ILE A 79 1.70 1.44 -6.89
N LEU A 80 2.19 2.38 -6.09
CA LEU A 80 3.55 2.32 -5.55
C LEU A 80 3.76 1.10 -4.65
N VAL A 81 2.79 0.79 -3.78
CA VAL A 81 2.81 -0.41 -2.92
C VAL A 81 2.82 -1.67 -3.78
N ALA A 82 1.94 -1.75 -4.79
CA ALA A 82 1.89 -2.90 -5.69
C ALA A 82 3.18 -3.09 -6.47
N LEU A 83 3.79 -2.01 -6.96
CA LEU A 83 5.07 -2.03 -7.67
C LEU A 83 6.22 -2.49 -6.77
N ARG A 84 6.27 -2.00 -5.53
CA ARG A 84 7.29 -2.40 -4.56
C ARG A 84 7.23 -3.91 -4.28
N GLU A 85 6.03 -4.43 -4.06
CA GLU A 85 5.81 -5.86 -3.85
C GLU A 85 6.12 -6.68 -5.12
N ALA A 86 5.74 -6.19 -6.30
CA ALA A 86 6.08 -6.84 -7.57
C ALA A 86 7.60 -6.92 -7.79
N GLN A 87 8.36 -5.88 -7.42
CA GLN A 87 9.82 -5.88 -7.51
C GLN A 87 10.45 -6.93 -6.57
N ASN A 88 9.91 -7.08 -5.36
CA ASN A 88 10.36 -8.09 -4.41
C ASN A 88 10.10 -9.52 -4.93
N LEU A 89 8.99 -9.73 -5.63
CA LEU A 89 8.60 -11.03 -6.18
C LEU A 89 9.29 -11.35 -7.52
N LYS A 90 9.79 -10.36 -8.27
CA LYS A 90 10.38 -10.50 -9.62
C LYS A 90 11.39 -11.64 -9.77
N LYS A 91 12.22 -11.91 -8.75
CA LYS A 91 13.25 -12.97 -8.80
C LYS A 91 12.66 -14.39 -8.64
N GLY A 92 11.44 -14.51 -8.13
CA GLY A 92 10.78 -15.78 -7.80
C GLY A 92 9.61 -16.18 -8.70
N VAL A 93 9.12 -15.31 -9.59
CA VAL A 93 7.97 -15.64 -10.46
C VAL A 93 8.41 -16.41 -11.71
N LYS A 94 7.68 -17.48 -12.06
CA LYS A 94 7.83 -18.16 -13.36
C LYS A 94 7.36 -17.21 -14.47
N LYS A 95 8.24 -16.94 -15.44
CA LYS A 95 7.85 -16.24 -16.67
C LYS A 95 6.80 -17.09 -17.41
N PRO A 96 5.74 -16.48 -17.97
CA PRO A 96 4.84 -17.22 -18.84
C PRO A 96 5.65 -17.79 -20.02
N PRO A 97 5.29 -18.97 -20.54
CA PRO A 97 5.95 -19.50 -21.74
C PRO A 97 5.74 -18.50 -22.89
N ASN A 98 6.83 -18.08 -23.53
CA ASN A 98 6.74 -17.31 -24.77
C ASN A 98 6.08 -18.23 -25.81
N ARG A 99 4.81 -17.95 -26.14
CA ARG A 99 4.07 -18.66 -27.19
C ARG A 99 4.61 -18.19 -28.55
N ILE A 100 5.74 -18.74 -28.97
CA ILE A 100 6.32 -18.50 -30.29
C ILE A 100 5.57 -19.39 -31.27
N VAL A 101 4.50 -18.86 -31.85
CA VAL A 101 3.86 -19.49 -33.01
C VAL A 101 4.81 -19.27 -34.19
N LYS A 102 5.37 -20.35 -34.75
CA LYS A 102 6.22 -20.26 -35.94
C LYS A 102 5.35 -19.75 -37.09
N ILE A 103 5.54 -18.49 -37.48
CA ILE A 103 4.81 -17.90 -38.61
C ILE A 103 5.41 -18.50 -39.90
N PRO A 104 4.61 -19.19 -40.74
CA PRO A 104 5.09 -19.70 -42.02
C PRO A 104 5.46 -18.52 -42.92
N LYS A 105 6.66 -18.58 -43.53
CA LYS A 105 7.24 -17.50 -44.34
C LYS A 105 6.66 -17.40 -45.77
N LYS A 106 5.69 -18.25 -46.15
CA LYS A 106 5.16 -18.29 -47.51
C LYS A 106 3.63 -18.41 -47.52
N GLY A 107 2.98 -17.37 -48.06
CA GLY A 107 1.68 -17.40 -48.74
C GLY A 107 0.42 -17.45 -47.86
N GLY A 108 -0.24 -16.29 -47.66
CA GLY A 108 -1.58 -16.17 -47.11
C GLY A 108 -1.76 -14.93 -46.24
N ILE A 109 -3.01 -14.57 -45.92
CA ILE A 109 -3.45 -13.44 -45.05
C ILE A 109 -2.88 -13.47 -43.60
N LEU A 110 -2.16 -14.53 -43.26
CA LEU A 110 -1.67 -14.82 -41.91
C LEU A 110 -0.62 -13.81 -41.36
N PRO A 111 0.27 -13.18 -42.16
CA PRO A 111 1.13 -12.08 -41.72
C PRO A 111 0.37 -10.77 -41.50
N LEU A 112 -0.79 -10.58 -42.13
CA LEU A 112 -1.59 -9.38 -41.99
C LEU A 112 -2.38 -9.37 -40.66
N ILE A 113 -2.84 -10.52 -40.18
CA ILE A 113 -3.61 -10.62 -38.92
C ILE A 113 -2.85 -10.07 -37.71
N PRO A 114 -1.56 -10.39 -37.47
CA PRO A 114 -0.77 -9.80 -36.38
C PRO A 114 -0.53 -8.29 -36.54
N ILE A 115 -0.33 -7.82 -37.77
CA ILE A 115 -0.05 -6.41 -38.04
C ILE A 115 -1.32 -5.58 -37.85
N PHE A 116 -2.46 -6.02 -38.40
CA PHE A 116 -3.75 -5.37 -38.15
C PHE A 116 -4.18 -5.48 -36.70
N ALA A 117 -4.00 -6.62 -36.03
CA ALA A 117 -4.28 -6.73 -34.61
C ALA A 117 -3.41 -5.77 -33.78
N GLY A 118 -2.12 -5.64 -34.14
CA GLY A 118 -1.20 -4.70 -33.51
C GLY A 118 -1.58 -3.24 -33.75
N LEU A 119 -1.92 -2.87 -34.98
CA LEU A 119 -2.34 -1.51 -35.36
C LEU A 119 -3.71 -1.14 -34.78
N SER A 120 -4.69 -2.05 -34.80
CA SER A 120 -6.00 -1.85 -34.17
C SER A 120 -5.86 -1.72 -32.65
N ALA A 121 -5.02 -2.53 -32.01
CA ALA A 121 -4.72 -2.40 -30.59
C ALA A 121 -4.00 -1.08 -30.28
N LEU A 122 -3.07 -0.63 -31.14
CA LEU A 122 -2.38 0.64 -30.99
C LEU A 122 -3.33 1.84 -31.18
N GLY A 123 -4.24 1.77 -32.15
CA GLY A 123 -5.30 2.77 -32.35
C GLY A 123 -6.23 2.84 -31.15
N ALA A 124 -6.70 1.70 -30.65
CA ALA A 124 -7.52 1.61 -29.44
C ALA A 124 -6.77 2.09 -28.18
N LEU A 125 -5.46 1.86 -28.09
CA LEU A 125 -4.65 2.34 -26.96
C LEU A 125 -4.46 3.86 -27.01
N SER A 126 -4.18 4.42 -28.19
CA SER A 126 -4.07 5.87 -28.38
C SER A 126 -5.39 6.59 -28.09
N GLY A 127 -6.53 5.98 -28.48
CA GLY A 127 -7.86 6.46 -28.14
C GLY A 127 -8.29 6.17 -26.70
N GLY A 128 -7.76 5.13 -26.06
CA GLY A 128 -8.15 4.70 -24.72
C GLY A 128 -7.78 5.71 -23.65
N ALA A 129 -6.55 6.25 -23.70
CA ALA A 129 -6.12 7.31 -22.78
C ALA A 129 -6.90 8.62 -23.03
N ALA A 130 -7.10 8.98 -24.30
CA ALA A 130 -7.89 10.16 -24.68
C ALA A 130 -9.36 10.03 -24.24
N GLY A 131 -9.94 8.84 -24.35
CA GLY A 131 -11.31 8.53 -23.91
C GLY A 131 -11.47 8.66 -22.40
N ILE A 132 -10.48 8.20 -21.63
CA ILE A 132 -10.48 8.35 -20.16
C ILE A 132 -10.34 9.83 -19.78
N ALA A 133 -9.43 10.58 -20.41
CA ALA A 133 -9.26 12.00 -20.14
C ALA A 133 -10.54 12.80 -20.46
N LYS A 134 -11.20 12.49 -21.58
CA LYS A 134 -12.47 13.10 -21.98
C LYS A 134 -13.58 12.76 -21.00
N ALA A 135 -13.74 11.49 -20.61
CA ALA A 135 -14.75 11.07 -19.65
C ALA A 135 -14.57 11.74 -18.27
N VAL A 136 -13.33 11.93 -17.81
CA VAL A 136 -13.05 12.65 -16.56
C VAL A 136 -13.41 14.13 -16.69
N ASN A 137 -13.13 14.75 -17.83
CA ASN A 137 -13.47 16.15 -18.06
C ASN A 137 -14.98 16.36 -18.16
N ASP A 138 -15.67 15.51 -18.91
CA ASP A 138 -17.14 15.53 -19.07
C ASP A 138 -17.85 15.27 -17.73
N ALA A 139 -17.31 14.39 -16.88
CA ALA A 139 -17.85 14.16 -15.55
C ALA A 139 -17.66 15.37 -14.61
N LYS A 140 -16.56 16.13 -14.76
CA LYS A 140 -16.34 17.36 -13.98
C LYS A 140 -17.27 18.48 -14.44
N SER A 141 -17.42 18.68 -15.75
CA SER A 141 -18.32 19.71 -16.31
C SER A 141 -19.79 19.41 -15.98
N ALA A 142 -20.23 18.15 -16.09
CA ALA A 142 -21.58 17.76 -15.70
C ALA A 142 -21.87 18.02 -14.22
N LYS A 143 -20.92 17.76 -13.32
CA LYS A 143 -21.06 18.08 -11.89
C LYS A 143 -21.17 19.58 -11.64
N GLN A 144 -20.39 20.39 -12.35
CA GLN A 144 -20.44 21.85 -12.26
C GLN A 144 -21.80 22.37 -12.74
N GLN A 145 -22.29 21.88 -13.87
CA GLN A 145 -23.61 22.23 -14.40
C GLN A 145 -24.76 21.83 -13.47
N LEU A 146 -24.68 20.64 -12.84
CA LEU A 146 -25.67 20.22 -11.84
C LEU A 146 -25.64 21.12 -10.61
N GLN A 147 -24.45 21.50 -10.13
CA GLN A 147 -24.32 22.38 -8.98
C GLN A 147 -24.81 23.80 -9.30
N GLU A 148 -24.56 24.29 -10.50
CA GLU A 148 -25.05 25.58 -10.99
C GLU A 148 -26.58 25.56 -11.17
N SER A 149 -27.13 24.50 -11.75
CA SER A 149 -28.58 24.29 -11.87
C SER A 149 -29.25 24.23 -10.50
N GLN A 150 -28.63 23.57 -9.52
CA GLN A 150 -29.14 23.55 -8.14
C GLN A 150 -29.09 24.92 -7.48
N ARG A 151 -28.03 25.72 -7.70
CA ARG A 151 -27.96 27.10 -7.20
C ARG A 151 -29.01 27.99 -7.85
N HIS A 152 -29.19 27.87 -9.16
CA HIS A 152 -30.18 28.60 -9.91
C HIS A 152 -31.61 28.25 -9.44
N ASN A 153 -31.92 26.97 -9.27
CA ASN A 153 -33.23 26.54 -8.80
C ASN A 153 -33.50 27.02 -7.37
N LYS A 154 -32.51 26.97 -6.47
CA LYS A 154 -32.63 27.52 -5.12
C LYS A 154 -32.85 29.03 -5.12
N MET A 155 -32.22 29.77 -6.03
CA MET A 155 -32.45 31.21 -6.18
C MET A 155 -33.87 31.48 -6.68
N MET A 156 -34.37 30.71 -7.66
CA MET A 156 -35.74 30.84 -8.16
C MET A 156 -36.78 30.49 -7.09
N GLU A 157 -36.55 29.42 -6.32
CA GLU A 157 -37.38 29.05 -5.17
C GLU A 157 -37.34 30.14 -4.08
N ALA A 158 -36.18 30.70 -3.76
CA ALA A 158 -36.04 31.78 -2.78
C ALA A 158 -36.68 33.09 -3.26
N VAL A 159 -36.64 33.41 -4.55
CA VAL A 159 -37.32 34.58 -5.13
C VAL A 159 -38.84 34.36 -5.15
N ALA A 160 -39.29 33.14 -5.44
CA ALA A 160 -40.70 32.76 -5.41
C ALA A 160 -41.27 32.72 -3.99
N LEU A 161 -40.48 32.31 -2.99
CA LEU A 161 -40.88 32.18 -1.57
C LEU A 161 -40.63 33.47 -0.76
N GLY A 162 -39.68 34.32 -1.19
CA GLY A 162 -39.15 35.44 -0.41
C GLY A 162 -40.04 36.69 -0.35
N LYS A 163 -41.12 36.74 -1.13
CA LYS A 163 -42.17 37.76 -1.00
C LYS A 163 -43.51 37.07 -1.22
N GLY A 164 -44.16 36.68 -0.11
CA GLY A 164 -45.49 36.06 -0.15
C GLY A 164 -46.39 36.78 -1.15
N MET A 165 -47.02 36.00 -2.02
CA MET A 165 -47.75 36.51 -3.17
C MET A 165 -48.94 37.34 -2.68
N PHE A 166 -48.86 38.67 -2.82
CA PHE A 166 -49.87 39.59 -2.33
C PHE A 166 -50.86 39.90 -3.45
N LEU A 167 -51.99 39.19 -3.45
CA LEU A 167 -53.06 39.43 -4.42
C LEU A 167 -53.96 40.55 -3.91
N LYS A 168 -53.88 41.74 -4.54
CA LYS A 168 -54.75 42.87 -4.21
C LYS A 168 -56.16 42.56 -4.73
N PRO A 169 -57.21 42.59 -3.89
CA PRO A 169 -58.55 42.24 -4.31
C PRO A 169 -59.15 43.41 -5.09
N TYR A 170 -59.83 43.10 -6.19
CA TYR A 170 -60.47 44.10 -7.01
C TYR A 170 -61.79 44.53 -6.34
N LYS A 171 -61.84 45.81 -5.99
CA LYS A 171 -62.97 46.63 -5.51
C LYS A 171 -63.27 46.65 -4.01
N THR A 172 -63.36 45.55 -3.28
CA THR A 172 -63.64 45.65 -1.82
C THR A 172 -63.30 44.34 -1.10
N GLY A 173 -62.15 44.30 -0.41
CA GLY A 173 -61.75 43.18 0.43
C GLY A 173 -60.33 43.30 0.97
N MET A 174 -59.99 42.55 2.02
CA MET A 174 -58.61 42.34 2.47
C MET A 174 -57.93 41.35 1.50
N GLY A 175 -56.74 41.68 1.01
CA GLY A 175 -56.02 40.86 0.03
C GLY A 175 -55.57 39.51 0.58
N LEU A 176 -55.55 38.50 -0.28
CA LEU A 176 -55.08 37.17 0.08
C LEU A 176 -53.54 37.21 0.16
N PHE A 177 -53.02 37.10 1.39
CA PHE A 177 -51.60 36.85 1.64
C PHE A 177 -51.40 35.34 1.77
N LEU A 178 -50.84 34.72 0.73
CA LEU A 178 -50.41 33.34 0.80
C LEU A 178 -49.10 33.29 1.58
N LYS A 179 -49.18 32.79 2.82
CA LYS A 179 -48.00 32.52 3.66
C LYS A 179 -47.14 31.48 2.94
N PRO A 180 -45.84 31.73 2.72
CA PRO A 180 -44.99 30.76 2.03
C PRO A 180 -44.99 29.45 2.82
N TYR A 181 -45.19 28.35 2.10
CA TYR A 181 -45.09 27.03 2.69
C TYR A 181 -43.61 26.74 2.97
N ILE A 182 -43.27 26.59 4.24
CA ILE A 182 -41.90 26.39 4.72
C ILE A 182 -41.70 24.87 4.81
N ASN A 183 -40.76 24.35 4.01
CA ASN A 183 -40.17 23.02 4.18
C ASN A 183 -38.84 23.15 4.94
#